data_AF-A0A926S8F3-F1
#
_entry.id   AF-A0A926S8F3-F1
#
_cell.length_a   1.000
_cell.length_b   1.000
_cell.length_c   1.000
_cell.angle_alpha   90.00
_cell.angle_beta   90.00
_cell.angle_gamma   90.00
#
_symmetry.space_group_name_H-M   'P 1'
#
loop_
_entity.id
_entity.type
_entity.pdbx_description
1 polymer ?
#
loop_
_entity_poly.entity_id
_entity_poly.type
_entity_poly.pdbx_seq_one_letter_code
_entity_poly.pdbx_strand_id
1 'polypeptide(L)' 'FKEMTSFIVENDIREYEELWIYAMEHRFDDWFPLLADNGTFAINTFIKSRRHRIKDNK' A
#
# COMPACT_ATOMS: atom_id res chain seq x y z
N PHE A 1 -2.91 5.81 8.15
CA PHE A 1 -3.40 5.03 6.99
C PHE A 1 -4.10 5.85 5.92
N LYS A 2 -4.95 6.84 6.20
CA LYS A 2 -5.68 7.63 5.16
C LYS A 2 -4.78 8.10 4.00
N GLU A 3 -3.64 8.72 4.32
CA GLU A 3 -2.69 9.24 3.31
C GLU A 3 -2.11 8.13 2.43
N MET A 4 -1.59 7.04 3.03
CA MET A 4 -1.13 5.86 2.29
C MET A 4 -2.23 5.25 1.41
N THR A 5 -3.47 5.18 1.92
CA THR A 5 -4.61 4.65 1.17
C THR A 5 -4.92 5.50 -0.06
N SER A 6 -4.91 6.83 0.08
CA SER A 6 -5.04 7.75 -1.06
C SER A 6 -3.91 7.55 -2.07
N PHE A 7 -2.66 7.49 -1.59
CA PHE A 7 -1.50 7.26 -2.44
C PHE A 7 -1.60 5.95 -3.25
N ILE A 8 -2.00 4.85 -2.60
CA ILE A 8 -2.25 3.55 -3.25
C ILE A 8 -3.32 3.67 -4.34
N VAL A 9 -4.37 4.46 -4.10
CA VAL A 9 -5.45 4.66 -5.07
C VAL A 9 -4.99 5.47 -6.27
N GLU A 10 -4.33 6.59 -6.02
CA GLU A 10 -3.92 7.59 -7.01
C GLU A 10 -2.80 7.09 -7.92
N ASN A 11 -1.87 6.31 -7.37
CA ASN A 11 -0.73 5.74 -8.11
C ASN A 11 -0.98 4.31 -8.58
N ASP A 12 -2.18 3.79 -8.35
CA ASP A 12 -2.58 2.42 -8.65
C ASP A 12 -1.56 1.37 -8.18
N ILE A 13 -1.13 1.48 -6.92
CA ILE A 13 -0.19 0.53 -6.32
C ILE A 13 -0.87 -0.84 -6.20
N ARG A 14 -0.27 -1.86 -6.82
CA ARG A 14 -0.87 -3.20 -6.93
C ARG A 14 -0.14 -4.24 -6.09
N GLU A 15 1.12 -4.00 -5.76
CA GLU A 15 1.89 -4.90 -4.90
C GLU A 15 2.33 -4.20 -3.62
N TYR A 16 2.41 -4.97 -2.53
CA TYR A 16 2.84 -4.43 -1.25
C TYR A 16 4.32 -3.97 -1.31
N GLU A 17 5.14 -4.64 -2.11
CA GLU A 17 6.54 -4.29 -2.35
C GLU A 17 6.72 -2.88 -2.92
N GLU A 18 5.88 -2.47 -3.87
CA GLU A 18 5.94 -1.12 -4.46
C GLU A 18 5.73 -0.04 -3.40
N LEU A 19 4.76 -0.25 -2.49
CA LEU A 19 4.54 0.65 -1.36
C LEU A 19 5.70 0.62 -0.37
N TRP A 20 6.29 -0.55 -0.13
CA TRP A 20 7.41 -0.74 0.78
C TRP A 20 8.65 0.02 0.32
N ILE A 21 9.03 -0.13 -0.95
CA ILE A 21 10.17 0.56 -1.56
C ILE A 21 9.95 2.08 -1.52
N TYR A 22 8.77 2.55 -1.96
CA TYR A 22 8.45 3.98 -1.91
C TYR A 22 8.54 4.54 -0.48
N ALA A 23 8.02 3.81 0.50
CA ALA A 23 8.08 4.25 1.89
C ALA A 23 9.52 4.31 2.39
N MET A 24 10.35 3.31 2.05
CA MET A 24 11.76 3.29 2.43
C MET A 24 12.55 4.46 1.81
N GLU A 25 12.28 4.82 0.55
CA GLU A 25 13.05 5.84 -0.18
C GLU A 25 12.58 7.28 0.11
N HIS A 26 11.29 7.49 0.34
CA HIS A 26 10.70 8.83 0.39
C HIS A 26 10.00 9.18 1.71
N ARG A 27 9.66 8.17 2.52
CA ARG A 27 8.82 8.28 3.73
C ARG A 27 9.39 7.42 4.85
N PHE A 28 10.72 7.48 5.01
CA PHE A 28 11.49 6.61 5.90
C PHE A 28 11.19 6.86 7.39
N ASP A 29 10.93 8.11 7.78
CA ASP A 29 10.70 8.49 9.17
C ASP A 29 9.23 8.38 9.61
N ASP A 30 8.30 8.14 8.67
CA ASP A 30 6.86 8.14 8.94
C ASP A 30 6.11 6.91 8.44
N TRP A 31 6.14 6.60 7.14
CA TRP A 31 5.39 5.47 6.60
C TRP A 31 6.15 4.17 6.76
N PHE A 32 7.45 4.18 6.52
CA PHE A 32 8.29 3.00 6.61
C PHE A 32 8.24 2.32 7.98
N PRO A 33 8.34 3.02 9.13
CA PRO A 33 8.31 2.38 10.44
C PRO A 33 6.92 1.79 10.74
N LEU A 34 5.85 2.44 10.28
CA LEU A 34 4.48 1.93 10.43
C LEU A 34 4.25 0.63 9.62
N LEU A 35 4.84 0.56 8.43
CA LEU A 35 4.81 -0.64 7.59
C LEU A 35 5.69 -1.73 8.18
N ALA A 36 6.89 -1.40 8.65
CA ALA A 36 7.83 -2.37 9.21
C ALA A 36 7.39 -2.97 10.55
N ASP A 37 6.69 -2.20 11.39
CA ASP A 37 6.28 -2.63 12.71
C ASP A 37 5.07 -3.57 12.67
N ASN A 38 3.86 -3.07 12.34
CA ASN A 38 2.62 -3.86 12.43
C ASN A 38 1.49 -3.44 11.45
N GLY A 39 1.66 -2.35 10.70
CA GLY A 39 0.65 -1.80 9.79
C GLY A 39 0.46 -2.54 8.46
N THR A 40 1.18 -3.63 8.25
CA THR A 40 1.23 -4.45 7.03
C THR A 40 -0.09 -5.12 6.69
N PHE A 41 -0.80 -5.70 7.66
CA PHE A 41 -1.94 -6.59 7.34
C PHE A 41 -3.11 -5.86 6.67
N ALA A 42 -3.54 -4.72 7.23
CA ALA A 42 -4.67 -3.96 6.71
C ALA A 42 -4.35 -3.38 5.31
N ILE A 43 -3.14 -2.85 5.13
CA ILE A 43 -2.69 -2.28 3.85
C ILE A 43 -2.51 -3.36 2.79
N ASN A 44 -1.88 -4.49 3.11
CA ASN A 44 -1.74 -5.62 2.19
C ASN A 44 -3.11 -6.18 1.78
N THR A 45 -4.04 -6.30 2.73
CA THR A 45 -5.42 -6.71 2.45
C THR A 45 -6.15 -5.72 1.54
N PHE A 46 -5.97 -4.41 1.76
CA PHE A 46 -6.53 -3.37 0.91
C PHE A 46 -6.00 -3.45 -0.53
N ILE A 47 -4.69 -3.56 -0.71
CA ILE A 47 -4.04 -3.70 -2.03
C ILE A 47 -4.54 -4.97 -2.73
N LYS A 48 -4.61 -6.11 -2.03
CA LYS A 48 -5.18 -7.36 -2.56
C LYS A 48 -6.64 -7.20 -2.98
N SER A 49 -7.49 -6.59 -2.16
CA SER A 49 -8.90 -6.36 -2.47
C SER A 49 -9.06 -5.57 -3.78
N ARG A 50 -8.26 -4.53 -3.98
CA ARG A 50 -8.26 -3.73 -5.22
C ARG A 50 -7.90 -4.55 -6.45
N ARG A 51 -6.85 -5.39 -6.37
CA ARG A 51 -6.44 -6.27 -7.48
C ARG A 51 -7.56 -7.23 -7.89
N HIS A 52 -8.28 -7.82 -6.93
CA HIS A 52 -9.39 -8.73 -7.22
C HIS A 52 -10.56 -8.01 -7.90
N ARG A 53 -10.92 -6.81 -7.44
CA ARG A 53 -11.98 -6.01 -8.08
C ARG A 53 -11.75 -5.74 -9.57
N ILE A 54 -10.49 -5.60 -9.99
CA ILE A 54 -10.16 -5.41 -11.41
C ILE A 54 -10.31 -6.71 -12.21
N LYS A 55 -10.01 -7.86 -11.60
CA LYS A 55 -10.19 -9.18 -12.24
C LYS A 55 -11.66 -9.49 -12.49
N ASP A 56 -12.56 -9.09 -11.60
CA ASP A 56 -14.00 -9.33 -11.74
C ASP A 56 -14.68 -8.39 -12.75
N ASN A 57 -14.04 -7.27 -13.10
CA ASN A 57 -14.53 -6.30 -14.09
C ASN A 57 -14.02 -6.59 -15.52
N LYS A 58 -13.45 -7.77 -15.77
CA LYS A 58 -13.02 -8.26 -17.09
C LYS A 58 -13.82 -9.49 -17.50
#